data_AF-A0A2V8CEY4-F1
#
_entry.id   AF-A0A2V8CEY4-F1
#
_cell.length_a   1.000
_cell.length_b   1.000
_cell.length_c   1.000
_cell.angle_alpha   90.00
_cell.angle_beta   90.00
_cell.angle_gamma   90.00
#
_symmetry.space_group_name_H-M   'P 1'
#
loop_
_entity.id
_entity.type
_entity.pdbx_description
1 polymer ?
#
loop_
_entity_poly.entity_id
_entity_poly.type
_entity_poly.pdbx_seq_one_letter_code
_entity_poly.pdbx_strand_id
1 'polypeptide(L)'
;MLSGTTSRAQASHGARAANPTVWIDRYREPAARLIGEAVGSTFAWHRLAVLTDTIGNRLSGSPALDRAIQWAVGEMRRDGLENVHTERVMVPRWVRGAES
;
A
#
# COMPACT_ATOMS: atom_id res chain seq x y z
N MET A 1 42.11 -0.26 -64.99
CA MET A 1 40.69 -0.33 -64.59
C MET A 1 40.56 -1.55 -63.67
N LEU A 2 40.12 -1.56 -62.42
CA LEU A 2 39.68 -0.59 -61.40
C LEU A 2 39.83 -1.37 -60.08
N SER A 3 40.69 -0.91 -59.16
CA SER A 3 40.81 -1.51 -57.81
C SER A 3 39.58 -1.10 -56.98
N GLY A 4 38.73 -2.06 -56.62
CA GLY A 4 37.56 -1.84 -55.78
C GLY A 4 37.91 -1.95 -54.31
N THR A 5 37.97 -0.82 -53.61
CA THR A 5 38.08 -0.75 -52.15
C THR A 5 36.69 -0.91 -51.55
N THR A 6 36.34 -2.09 -51.04
CA THR A 6 35.06 -2.25 -50.31
C THR A 6 35.24 -1.77 -48.87
N SER A 7 34.82 -0.53 -48.62
CA SER A 7 34.62 0.03 -47.29
C SER A 7 33.56 -0.78 -46.54
N ARG A 8 33.93 -1.41 -45.41
CA ARG A 8 32.96 -2.07 -44.53
C ARG A 8 32.41 -1.02 -43.59
N ALA A 9 31.22 -0.51 -43.90
CA ALA A 9 30.45 0.37 -43.02
C ALA A 9 30.26 -0.30 -41.65
N GLN A 10 30.57 0.44 -40.58
CA GLN A 10 30.28 0.04 -39.21
C GLN A 10 28.78 -0.16 -39.06
N ALA A 11 28.37 -1.35 -38.59
CA ALA A 11 27.00 -1.63 -38.23
C ALA A 11 26.56 -0.63 -37.15
N SER A 12 25.58 0.20 -37.49
CA SER A 12 24.85 1.03 -36.54
C SER A 12 24.29 0.12 -35.44
N HIS A 13 24.76 0.29 -34.21
CA HIS A 13 24.10 -0.25 -33.02
C HIS A 13 22.80 0.55 -32.79
N GLY A 14 21.83 0.33 -33.67
CA GLY A 14 20.49 0.91 -33.60
C GLY A 14 19.56 -0.01 -32.83
N ALA A 15 19.68 -0.02 -31.51
CA ALA A 15 18.62 -0.50 -30.62
C ALA A 15 18.70 0.30 -29.32
N ARG A 16 18.02 1.45 -29.31
CA ARG A 16 17.80 2.25 -28.09
C ARG A 16 16.95 1.38 -27.16
N ALA A 17 17.55 0.81 -26.12
CA ALA A 17 16.81 0.14 -25.07
C ALA A 17 15.74 1.11 -24.56
N ALA A 18 14.46 0.73 -24.64
CA ALA A 18 13.37 1.54 -24.15
C ALA A 18 13.61 1.88 -22.67
N ASN A 19 13.53 3.17 -22.32
CA ASN A 19 13.81 3.64 -20.97
C ASN A 19 12.89 2.92 -19.96
N PRO A 20 13.42 2.20 -18.96
CA PRO A 20 12.65 1.34 -18.06
C PRO A 20 11.70 2.10 -17.12
N THR A 21 11.70 3.42 -17.17
CA THR A 21 10.93 4.32 -16.29
C THR A 21 9.77 5.04 -16.98
N VAL A 22 9.62 4.95 -18.31
CA VAL A 22 8.57 5.68 -19.05
C VAL A 22 7.15 5.27 -18.62
N TRP A 23 6.96 4.02 -18.20
CA TRP A 23 5.65 3.56 -17.74
C TRP A 23 5.16 4.23 -16.45
N ILE A 24 6.05 4.86 -15.66
CA ILE A 24 5.67 5.52 -14.40
C ILE A 24 5.15 6.94 -14.60
N ASP A 25 5.44 7.56 -15.75
CA ASP A 25 5.08 8.95 -16.03
C ASP A 25 3.57 9.19 -15.90
N ARG A 26 2.76 8.26 -16.39
CA ARG A 26 1.28 8.30 -16.29
C ARG A 26 0.74 8.29 -14.86
N TYR A 27 1.54 7.84 -13.88
CA TYR A 27 1.13 7.73 -12.48
C TYR A 27 1.66 8.88 -11.62
N ARG A 28 2.60 9.70 -12.10
CA ARG A 28 3.20 10.77 -11.29
C ARG A 28 2.16 11.74 -10.75
N GLU A 29 1.30 12.26 -11.60
CA GLU A 29 0.28 13.24 -11.20
C GLU A 29 -0.77 12.61 -10.26
N PRO A 30 -1.39 11.45 -10.58
CA PRO A 30 -2.31 10.81 -9.66
C PRO A 30 -1.67 10.46 -8.31
N ALA A 31 -0.43 9.95 -8.32
CA ALA A 31 0.30 9.63 -7.09
C ALA A 31 0.60 10.89 -6.28
N ALA A 32 1.00 11.99 -6.92
CA ALA A 32 1.24 13.26 -6.23
C ALA A 32 -0.03 13.78 -5.53
N ARG A 33 -1.21 13.66 -6.17
CA ARG A 33 -2.49 13.99 -5.54
C ARG A 33 -2.79 13.10 -4.33
N LEU A 34 -2.65 11.79 -4.47
CA LEU A 34 -2.86 10.84 -3.36
C LEU A 34 -1.93 11.12 -2.18
N ILE A 35 -0.65 11.41 -2.46
CA ILE A 35 0.34 11.78 -1.44
C ILE A 35 -0.08 13.09 -0.76
N GLY A 36 -0.46 14.11 -1.53
CA GLY A 36 -0.93 15.39 -1.02
C GLY A 36 -2.11 15.25 -0.05
N GLU A 37 -3.12 14.48 -0.42
CA GLU A 37 -4.26 14.19 0.45
C GLU A 37 -3.86 13.39 1.70
N ALA A 38 -2.99 12.39 1.55
CA ALA A 38 -2.55 11.55 2.65
C ALA A 38 -1.76 12.33 3.72
N VAL A 39 -0.97 13.32 3.33
CA VAL A 39 -0.16 14.13 4.27
C VAL A 39 -0.89 15.40 4.74
N GLY A 40 -1.84 15.91 3.95
CA GLY A 40 -2.58 17.14 4.26
C GLY A 40 -3.81 16.94 5.14
N SER A 41 -4.24 15.69 5.35
CA SER A 41 -5.48 15.37 6.06
C SER A 41 -5.24 14.82 7.46
N THR A 42 -6.07 15.23 8.44
CA THR A 42 -6.08 14.65 9.79
C THR A 42 -6.90 13.36 9.88
N PHE A 43 -7.48 12.89 8.77
CA PHE A 43 -8.35 11.72 8.72
C PHE A 43 -7.73 10.47 9.38
N ALA A 44 -6.49 10.13 9.02
CA ALA A 44 -5.79 8.98 9.59
C ALA A 44 -5.52 9.15 11.10
N TRP A 45 -5.23 10.37 11.55
CA TRP A 45 -5.03 10.68 12.95
C TRP A 45 -6.30 10.46 13.78
N HIS A 46 -7.45 10.93 13.30
CA HIS A 46 -8.73 10.71 13.99
C HIS A 46 -9.08 9.23 14.10
N ARG A 47 -8.81 8.44 13.05
CA ARG A 47 -9.01 6.99 13.09
C ARG A 47 -8.08 6.30 14.09
N LEU A 48 -6.82 6.72 14.14
CA LEU A 48 -5.88 6.23 15.12
C LEU A 48 -6.37 6.56 16.54
N ALA A 49 -6.83 7.78 16.80
CA ALA A 49 -7.35 8.20 18.09
C ALA A 49 -8.54 7.35 18.54
N VAL A 50 -9.48 7.01 17.65
CA VAL A 50 -10.57 6.07 18.00
C VAL A 50 -10.01 4.70 18.42
N LEU A 51 -9.03 4.18 17.67
CA LEU A 51 -8.42 2.89 17.98
C LEU A 51 -7.64 2.89 19.30
N THR A 52 -6.95 3.98 19.64
CA THR A 52 -6.08 4.05 20.83
C THR A 52 -6.81 4.54 22.06
N ASP A 53 -7.66 5.56 21.91
CA ASP A 53 -8.22 6.31 23.03
C ASP A 53 -9.63 5.81 23.40
N THR A 54 -10.35 5.23 22.43
CA THR A 54 -11.69 4.66 22.67
C THR A 54 -11.65 3.13 22.80
N ILE A 55 -10.95 2.42 21.91
CA ILE A 55 -10.94 0.94 21.93
C ILE A 55 -9.84 0.39 22.86
N GLY A 56 -8.63 0.95 22.76
CA GLY A 56 -7.50 0.59 23.61
C GLY A 56 -6.68 -0.61 23.12
N ASN A 57 -6.16 -1.40 24.07
CA ASN A 57 -5.24 -2.51 23.82
C ASN A 57 -5.93 -3.68 23.09
N ARG A 58 -5.41 -4.06 21.93
CA ARG A 58 -6.08 -4.98 20.98
C ARG A 58 -5.26 -6.24 20.69
N LEU A 59 -4.88 -6.96 21.75
CA LEU A 59 -4.17 -8.24 21.63
C LEU A 59 -5.05 -9.30 20.93
N SER A 60 -4.44 -10.21 20.17
CA SER A 60 -5.09 -11.35 19.55
C SER A 60 -5.96 -12.15 20.54
N GLY A 61 -7.22 -12.39 20.16
CA GLY A 61 -8.20 -13.11 20.98
C GLY A 61 -8.76 -12.31 22.18
N SER A 62 -8.47 -11.01 22.29
CA SER A 62 -9.05 -10.14 23.32
C SER A 62 -10.39 -9.53 22.86
N PRO A 63 -11.32 -9.22 23.79
CA PRO A 63 -12.58 -8.55 23.45
C PRO A 63 -12.40 -7.17 22.80
N ALA A 64 -11.29 -6.48 23.10
CA ALA A 64 -10.97 -5.19 22.50
C ALA A 64 -10.58 -5.32 21.02
N LEU A 65 -9.89 -6.40 20.65
CA LEU A 65 -9.63 -6.70 19.24
C LEU A 65 -10.94 -6.94 18.49
N ASP A 66 -11.89 -7.70 19.06
CA ASP A 66 -13.18 -7.94 18.42
C ASP A 66 -13.94 -6.63 18.15
N ARG A 67 -13.94 -5.71 19.11
CA ARG A 67 -14.50 -4.36 18.91
C ARG A 67 -13.76 -3.58 17.82
N ALA A 68 -12.42 -3.66 17.77
CA ALA A 68 -11.63 -3.02 16.72
C ALA A 68 -11.97 -3.56 15.32
N ILE A 69 -12.18 -4.87 15.19
CA ILE A 69 -12.56 -5.51 13.92
C ILE A 69 -13.94 -5.01 13.48
N GLN A 70 -14.94 -5.03 14.38
CA GLN A 70 -16.28 -4.55 14.05
C GLN A 70 -16.29 -3.07 13.67
N TRP A 71 -15.53 -2.24 14.40
CA TRP A 71 -15.36 -0.84 14.08
C TRP A 71 -14.71 -0.65 12.70
N ALA A 72 -13.61 -1.34 12.41
CA ALA A 72 -12.90 -1.22 11.13
C ALA A 72 -13.78 -1.64 9.95
N VAL A 73 -14.56 -2.72 10.07
CA VAL A 73 -15.53 -3.15 9.06
C VAL A 73 -16.61 -2.10 8.85
N GLY A 74 -17.12 -1.50 9.93
CA GLY A 74 -18.10 -0.42 9.86
C GLY A 74 -17.55 0.80 9.11
N GLU A 75 -16.34 1.24 9.46
CA GLU A 75 -15.69 2.38 8.81
C GLU A 75 -15.38 2.10 7.33
N MET A 76 -14.86 0.93 6.97
CA MET A 76 -14.64 0.57 5.57
C MET A 76 -15.93 0.61 4.74
N ARG A 77 -17.06 0.14 5.30
CA ARG A 77 -18.37 0.24 4.63
C ARG A 77 -18.84 1.67 4.49
N ARG A 78 -18.64 2.50 5.51
CA ARG A 78 -19.01 3.94 5.49
C ARG A 78 -18.19 4.73 4.48
N ASP A 79 -16.93 4.35 4.28
CA ASP A 79 -16.05 4.91 3.25
C ASP A 79 -16.42 4.47 1.82
N GLY A 80 -17.37 3.54 1.68
CA GLY A 80 -17.84 3.06 0.38
C GLY A 80 -16.92 2.02 -0.26
N LEU A 81 -16.09 1.31 0.51
CA LEU A 81 -15.26 0.23 -0.03
C LEU A 81 -16.15 -0.94 -0.48
N GLU A 82 -15.75 -1.56 -1.58
CA GLU A 82 -16.37 -2.78 -2.09
C GLU A 82 -15.84 -4.02 -1.38
N ASN A 83 -16.65 -5.09 -1.35
CA ASN A 83 -16.26 -6.39 -0.82
C ASN A 83 -15.75 -6.40 0.64
N VAL A 84 -16.38 -5.64 1.54
CA VAL A 84 -15.97 -5.60 2.97
C VAL A 84 -16.54 -6.79 3.76
N HIS A 85 -15.65 -7.70 4.16
CA HIS A 85 -15.96 -8.89 4.97
C HIS A 85 -14.83 -9.19 5.97
N THR A 86 -15.13 -10.03 6.95
CA THR A 86 -14.14 -10.53 7.92
C THR A 86 -13.70 -11.93 7.53
N GLU A 87 -12.41 -12.22 7.66
CA GLU A 87 -11.86 -13.56 7.47
C GLU A 87 -11.56 -14.24 8.80
N ARG A 88 -11.89 -15.54 8.90
CA ARG A 88 -11.66 -16.31 10.13
C ARG A 88 -10.19 -16.74 10.21
N VAL A 89 -9.52 -16.40 11.31
CA VAL A 89 -8.13 -16.82 11.57
C VAL A 89 -8.03 -17.47 12.95
N MET A 90 -7.30 -18.58 13.04
CA MET A 90 -7.00 -19.26 14.30
C MET A 90 -5.70 -18.72 14.88
N VAL A 91 -5.73 -18.28 16.14
CA VAL A 91 -4.57 -17.71 16.84
C VAL A 91 -4.44 -18.27 18.25
N PRO A 92 -3.22 -18.40 18.80
CA PRO A 92 -3.03 -18.74 20.20
C PRO A 92 -3.53 -17.60 21.11
N ARG A 93 -4.20 -17.96 22.21
CA ARG A 93 -4.71 -17.00 23.19
C ARG A 93 -3.73 -16.89 24.35
N TRP A 94 -3.08 -15.74 24.46
CA TRP A 94 -2.27 -15.39 25.63
C TRP A 94 -3.10 -14.58 26.62
N VAL A 95 -3.04 -14.95 27.90
CA VAL A 95 -3.68 -14.23 29.00
C VAL A 95 -2.60 -13.94 30.04
N ARG A 96 -2.47 -12.67 30.43
CA ARG A 96 -1.52 -12.26 31.48
C ARG A 96 -1.91 -12.94 32.80
N GLY A 97 -0.93 -13.56 33.45
CA GLY A 97 -1.08 -14.08 34.81
C GLY A 97 -0.96 -12.98 35.87
N ALA A 98 -1.03 -13.36 37.15
CA ALA A 98 -0.70 -12.44 38.24
C ALA A 98 0.80 -12.10 38.22
N GLU A 99 1.12 -10.84 38.51
CA GLU A 99 2.48 -10.38 38.75
C GLU A 99 2.68 -10.22 40.26
N SER A 100 3.85 -10.63 40.77
CA SER A 100 4.25 -10.54 42.18
C SER A 100 5.31 -9.45 42.36
#